data_AF-A0A3M0KP90-F1
#
_entry.id   AF-A0A3M0KP90-F1
#
_cell.length_a   1.000
_cell.length_b   1.000
_cell.length_c   1.000
_cell.angle_alpha   90.00
_cell.angle_beta   90.00
_cell.angle_gamma   90.00
#
_symmetry.space_group_name_H-M   'P 1'
#
loop_
_entity.id
_entity.type
_entity.pdbx_description
1 polymer ?
#
loop_
_entity_poly.entity_id
_entity_poly.type
_entity_poly.pdbx_seq_one_letter_code
_entity_poly.pdbx_strand_id
1 'polypeptide(L)'
;MASATLSTKDPKVSSRPCLIPIYMGFSVDLDQVKGLPPRYTMNFDVSFESARWPQGDVDVLLPVKVAECLTYNIRLHATVLELSLNISKSTLEFSDILVGQCQLETVRLYNWFQVPCKWSITAIKPVMKKNQRKYMTLDRRQKQLVLEHEPCPFKVTPSEGTLDAGSWQNLQIQFIPEEERSYENELTLKISGSCNHLMLHLSGQGLEPRLEFSPPALEMGWVLVDSDGVEATVVVKNPCSFPIEFYSLDFDEQYLEEKILRMAVGSEYQKNFLMPPRAVGGTLPPELLEDYEAQKRPKAQRAGLKAVAEAEATAEAEAEAMGKAAPAHHRAVPLYPEPMVKATGNPISRAVMRHLGIDPSSERREARQQKGIVVVVHGPPRAGM
;
A
#
# COMPACT_ATOMS: atom_id res chain seq x y z
N MET A 1 -23.06 19.96 7.93
CA MET A 1 -24.38 20.25 8.54
C MET A 1 -24.17 20.38 10.03
N ALA A 2 -24.52 21.54 10.59
CA ALA A 2 -24.70 21.69 12.03
C ALA A 2 -26.21 21.91 12.23
N SER A 3 -26.90 20.94 12.79
CA SER A 3 -28.33 21.07 13.10
C SER A 3 -28.46 21.50 14.56
N ALA A 4 -29.19 22.59 14.80
CA ALA A 4 -29.45 23.09 16.15
C ALA A 4 -30.78 22.52 16.65
N THR A 5 -30.74 21.81 17.79
CA THR A 5 -31.88 21.07 18.32
C THR A 5 -32.36 21.67 19.65
N LEU A 6 -33.64 22.01 19.76
CA LEU A 6 -34.36 22.02 21.04
C LEU A 6 -35.45 20.91 21.03
N SER A 7 -36.21 20.72 22.11
CA SER A 7 -37.05 19.52 22.35
C SER A 7 -38.29 19.85 23.18
N THR A 8 -39.49 19.26 23.04
CA THR A 8 -40.18 18.38 22.03
C THR A 8 -41.72 18.53 22.27
N LYS A 9 -42.71 17.93 21.59
CA LYS A 9 -42.84 16.85 20.57
C LYS A 9 -44.17 17.05 19.79
N ASP A 10 -44.27 16.47 18.59
CA ASP A 10 -45.43 16.17 17.71
C ASP A 10 -46.90 16.58 18.04
N PRO A 11 -47.79 16.79 17.01
CA PRO A 11 -47.60 16.50 15.56
C PRO A 11 -48.03 17.59 14.54
N LYS A 12 -47.47 17.47 13.32
CA LYS A 12 -48.00 17.83 11.97
C LYS A 12 -48.57 19.25 11.69
N VAL A 13 -47.91 20.00 10.80
CA VAL A 13 -48.56 20.89 9.80
C VAL A 13 -47.85 20.80 8.43
N SER A 14 -48.64 20.99 7.37
CA SER A 14 -48.30 20.90 5.93
C SER A 14 -47.36 22.00 5.41
N SER A 15 -46.48 21.66 4.46
CA SER A 15 -45.51 22.55 3.81
C SER A 15 -46.02 23.23 2.51
N ARG A 16 -45.54 24.45 2.26
CA ARG A 16 -45.40 25.06 0.92
C ARG A 16 -44.13 25.92 0.91
N PRO A 17 -43.29 25.88 -0.14
CA PRO A 17 -41.94 26.43 -0.08
C PRO A 17 -41.93 27.97 -0.22
N CYS A 18 -41.28 28.66 0.73
CA CYS A 18 -41.11 30.10 0.71
C CYS A 18 -39.62 30.49 0.66
N LEU A 19 -39.18 30.91 -0.53
CA LEU A 19 -38.00 31.74 -0.85
C LEU A 19 -36.94 31.90 0.27
N ILE A 20 -35.91 31.04 0.20
CA ILE A 20 -34.74 31.05 1.08
C ILE A 20 -33.99 32.40 0.98
N PRO A 21 -33.87 33.19 2.06
CA PRO A 21 -33.04 34.39 2.06
C PRO A 21 -31.56 34.00 2.22
N ILE A 22 -30.77 34.19 1.16
CA ILE A 22 -29.32 33.93 1.19
C ILE A 22 -28.62 35.12 1.86
N TYR A 23 -28.21 34.94 3.12
CA TYR A 23 -27.42 35.93 3.85
C TYR A 23 -25.94 35.58 3.78
N MET A 24 -25.19 36.26 2.92
CA MET A 24 -23.71 36.17 2.84
C MET A 24 -23.17 34.71 2.88
N GLY A 25 -23.73 33.84 2.04
CA GLY A 25 -23.32 32.43 1.94
C GLY A 25 -24.06 31.47 2.87
N PHE A 26 -24.73 31.96 3.91
CA PHE A 26 -25.66 31.16 4.71
C PHE A 26 -27.05 31.11 4.05
N SER A 27 -27.54 29.90 3.85
CA SER A 27 -28.94 29.59 3.55
C SER A 27 -29.61 29.01 4.79
N VAL A 28 -30.75 29.58 5.15
CA VAL A 28 -31.51 29.22 6.35
C VAL A 28 -32.92 28.82 5.91
N ASP A 29 -33.33 27.59 6.23
CA ASP A 29 -34.66 27.08 5.90
C ASP A 29 -35.59 27.22 7.12
N LEU A 30 -36.16 28.42 7.27
CA LEU A 30 -36.92 28.82 8.47
C LEU A 30 -38.26 29.44 8.05
N ASP A 31 -39.28 28.58 7.99
CA ASP A 31 -40.66 28.93 7.68
C ASP A 31 -41.31 29.87 8.72
N GLN A 32 -42.36 30.59 8.31
CA GLN A 32 -43.15 31.44 9.23
C GLN A 32 -43.90 30.58 10.27
N VAL A 33 -43.32 30.43 11.46
CA VAL A 33 -43.94 29.72 12.59
C VAL A 33 -45.12 30.54 13.15
N LYS A 34 -46.34 30.05 12.95
CA LYS A 34 -47.56 30.64 13.53
C LYS A 34 -47.88 30.03 14.89
N GLY A 35 -47.72 30.81 15.95
CA GLY A 35 -48.19 30.45 17.30
C GLY A 35 -47.46 29.26 17.91
N LEU A 36 -46.12 29.31 18.00
CA LEU A 36 -45.33 28.29 18.68
C LEU A 36 -45.83 28.13 20.14
N PRO A 37 -46.37 26.96 20.53
CA PRO A 37 -46.96 26.81 21.86
C PRO A 37 -45.90 26.87 22.98
N PRO A 38 -46.30 27.22 24.22
CA PRO A 38 -45.40 27.14 25.36
C PRO A 38 -44.75 25.75 25.48
N ARG A 39 -43.42 25.72 25.66
CA ARG A 39 -42.59 24.50 25.76
C ARG A 39 -42.42 23.69 24.46
N TYR A 40 -42.89 24.16 23.31
CA TYR A 40 -42.60 23.55 22.01
C TYR A 40 -41.30 24.08 21.39
N THR A 41 -40.72 23.28 20.51
CA THR A 41 -39.56 23.64 19.68
C THR A 41 -39.91 23.53 18.20
N MET A 42 -39.36 24.46 17.41
CA MET A 42 -39.12 24.28 15.98
C MET A 42 -37.60 24.19 15.76
N ASN A 43 -37.14 23.18 15.02
CA ASN A 43 -35.77 23.15 14.48
C ASN A 43 -35.80 23.73 13.06
N PHE A 44 -34.70 24.36 12.65
CA PHE A 44 -34.48 24.84 11.29
C PHE A 44 -33.03 24.55 10.91
N ASP A 45 -32.79 24.23 9.64
CA ASP A 45 -31.44 23.91 9.18
C ASP A 45 -30.74 25.14 8.62
N VAL A 46 -29.45 25.25 8.95
CA VAL A 46 -28.53 26.27 8.44
C VAL A 46 -27.45 25.58 7.64
N SER A 47 -27.30 26.00 6.39
CA SER A 47 -26.24 25.55 5.49
C SER A 47 -25.39 26.73 5.03
N PHE A 48 -24.12 26.50 4.73
CA PHE A 48 -23.16 27.51 4.31
C PHE A 48 -22.45 27.05 3.03
N GLU A 49 -22.56 27.84 1.96
CA GLU A 49 -21.90 27.55 0.67
C GLU A 49 -20.55 28.30 0.58
N SER A 50 -19.46 27.60 0.93
CA SER A 50 -18.11 28.17 0.92
C SER A 50 -17.55 28.48 -0.47
N ALA A 51 -18.08 27.87 -1.53
CA ALA A 51 -17.54 27.93 -2.90
C ALA A 51 -17.51 29.35 -3.53
N ARG A 52 -18.16 30.34 -2.89
CA ARG A 52 -18.25 31.73 -3.36
C ARG A 52 -17.50 32.73 -2.47
N TRP A 53 -16.86 32.28 -1.39
CA TRP A 53 -16.27 33.16 -0.37
C TRP A 53 -14.74 33.05 -0.32
N PRO A 54 -14.02 34.17 -0.16
CA PRO A 54 -12.58 34.15 0.08
C PRO A 54 -12.26 33.57 1.47
N GLN A 55 -10.99 33.24 1.69
CA GLN A 55 -10.48 32.80 2.99
C GLN A 55 -10.73 33.88 4.08
N GLY A 56 -11.15 33.45 5.26
CA GLY A 56 -11.42 34.32 6.42
C GLY A 56 -12.65 33.92 7.21
N ASP A 57 -12.94 34.67 8.26
CA ASP A 57 -14.15 34.49 9.09
C ASP A 57 -15.35 35.23 8.46
N VAL A 58 -16.45 34.50 8.31
CA VAL A 58 -17.74 35.03 7.85
C VAL A 58 -18.70 35.08 9.02
N ASP A 59 -18.92 36.28 9.53
CA ASP A 59 -19.84 36.58 10.63
C ASP A 59 -21.12 37.25 10.13
N VAL A 60 -22.27 36.65 10.43
CA VAL A 60 -23.59 37.14 10.03
C VAL A 60 -24.54 37.12 11.22
N LEU A 61 -25.29 38.20 11.42
CA LEU A 61 -26.41 38.22 12.37
C LEU A 61 -27.71 37.90 11.63
N LEU A 62 -28.36 36.79 11.98
CA LEU A 62 -29.69 36.39 11.50
C LEU A 62 -30.77 36.98 12.44
N PRO A 63 -31.58 37.95 11.98
CA PRO A 63 -32.64 38.56 12.80
C PRO A 63 -33.93 37.71 12.78
N VAL A 64 -34.23 37.06 13.91
CA VAL A 64 -35.49 36.34 14.17
C VAL A 64 -36.51 37.32 14.75
N LYS A 65 -37.51 37.70 13.97
CA LYS A 65 -38.59 38.62 14.37
C LYS A 65 -39.74 37.85 15.02
N VAL A 66 -40.07 38.20 16.25
CA VAL A 66 -41.30 37.74 16.92
C VAL A 66 -42.39 38.79 16.71
N ALA A 67 -43.59 38.37 16.33
CA ALA A 67 -44.72 39.28 16.13
C ALA A 67 -45.00 40.09 17.41
N GLU A 68 -45.19 41.41 17.26
CA GLU A 68 -45.48 42.35 18.35
C GLU A 68 -44.43 42.40 19.49
N CYS A 69 -43.22 41.89 19.26
CA CYS A 69 -42.16 41.76 20.26
C CYS A 69 -40.76 42.10 19.69
N LEU A 70 -39.72 41.89 20.50
CA LEU A 70 -38.33 42.15 20.14
C LEU A 70 -37.84 41.22 19.00
N THR A 71 -36.84 41.71 18.26
CA THR A 71 -36.09 40.90 17.30
C THR A 71 -34.87 40.29 18.00
N TYR A 72 -34.73 38.97 17.93
CA TYR A 72 -33.58 38.24 18.47
C TYR A 72 -32.56 38.01 17.35
N ASN A 73 -31.28 38.31 17.60
CA ASN A 73 -30.23 38.10 16.61
C ASN A 73 -29.42 36.84 16.95
N ILE A 74 -29.38 35.89 16.01
CA ILE A 74 -28.53 34.70 16.10
C ILE A 74 -27.24 34.99 15.32
N ARG A 75 -26.07 34.85 15.96
CA ARG A 75 -24.77 34.99 15.28
C ARG A 75 -24.41 33.67 14.61
N LEU A 76 -24.36 33.69 13.27
CA LEU A 76 -23.83 32.62 12.44
C LEU A 76 -22.37 32.97 12.12
N HIS A 77 -21.45 32.04 12.40
CA HIS A 77 -20.01 32.20 12.18
C HIS A 77 -19.46 31.00 11.42
N ALA A 78 -18.72 31.23 10.34
CA ALA A 78 -18.02 30.19 9.60
C ALA A 78 -16.63 30.68 9.15
N THR A 79 -15.58 29.92 9.48
CA THR A 79 -14.21 30.19 9.01
C THR A 79 -13.94 29.43 7.70
N VAL A 80 -13.68 30.16 6.62
CA VAL A 80 -13.24 29.59 5.34
C VAL A 80 -11.72 29.46 5.36
N LEU A 81 -11.21 28.22 5.28
CA LEU A 81 -9.79 27.90 5.29
C LEU A 81 -9.34 27.36 3.92
N GLU A 82 -8.17 27.78 3.47
CA GLU A 82 -7.49 27.14 2.34
C GLU A 82 -6.80 25.85 2.83
N LEU A 83 -7.16 24.70 2.24
CA LEU A 83 -6.63 23.40 2.66
C LEU A 83 -5.24 23.13 2.05
N SER A 84 -4.22 23.01 2.89
CA SER A 84 -2.83 22.70 2.54
C SER A 84 -2.22 21.64 3.47
N LEU A 85 -2.30 20.37 3.06
CA LEU A 85 -1.61 19.27 3.74
C LEU A 85 -0.09 19.53 3.78
N ASN A 86 0.61 18.88 4.69
CA ASN A 86 2.07 19.01 4.83
C ASN A 86 2.74 17.66 4.62
N ILE A 87 3.93 17.64 4.02
CA ILE A 87 4.70 16.41 3.78
C ILE A 87 6.04 16.47 4.53
N SER A 88 6.49 15.35 5.11
CA SER A 88 7.72 15.30 5.92
C SER A 88 9.01 15.62 5.15
N LYS A 89 9.02 15.37 3.84
CA LYS A 89 10.13 15.60 2.91
C LYS A 89 9.53 16.00 1.56
N SER A 90 10.05 17.04 0.93
CA SER A 90 9.66 17.48 -0.44
C SER A 90 10.62 16.95 -1.53
N THR A 91 11.70 16.28 -1.13
CA THR A 91 12.70 15.65 -1.98
C THR A 91 13.00 14.25 -1.44
N LEU A 92 13.05 13.27 -2.34
CA LEU A 92 13.54 11.92 -2.07
C LEU A 92 14.62 11.57 -3.10
N GLU A 93 15.82 11.31 -2.60
CA GLU A 93 16.96 10.84 -3.37
C GLU A 93 17.16 9.37 -3.03
N PHE A 94 16.83 8.49 -3.97
CA PHE A 94 17.09 7.06 -3.90
C PHE A 94 18.56 6.80 -4.22
N SER A 95 19.13 5.74 -3.65
CA SER A 95 20.51 5.35 -3.96
C SER A 95 20.63 4.78 -5.37
N ASP A 96 21.85 4.40 -5.76
CA ASP A 96 22.08 3.58 -6.95
C ASP A 96 21.43 2.19 -6.73
N ILE A 97 20.44 1.85 -7.54
CA ILE A 97 19.69 0.60 -7.46
C ILE A 97 19.95 -0.25 -8.71
N LEU A 98 20.26 -1.53 -8.49
CA LEU A 98 20.45 -2.49 -9.58
C LEU A 98 19.12 -2.75 -10.30
N VAL A 99 19.14 -2.82 -11.63
CA VAL A 99 17.97 -3.22 -12.43
C VAL A 99 17.48 -4.60 -11.97
N GLY A 100 16.18 -4.71 -11.69
CA GLY A 100 15.57 -5.89 -11.07
C GLY A 100 15.51 -5.87 -9.54
N GLN A 101 16.17 -4.92 -8.86
CA GLN A 101 15.96 -4.59 -7.46
C GLN A 101 15.01 -3.39 -7.29
N CYS A 102 14.66 -3.06 -6.04
CA CYS A 102 13.87 -1.88 -5.72
C CYS A 102 14.24 -1.32 -4.34
N GLN A 103 14.08 -0.01 -4.15
CA GLN A 103 14.13 0.63 -2.83
C GLN A 103 12.75 1.16 -2.46
N LEU A 104 12.41 1.09 -1.16
CA LEU A 104 11.17 1.58 -0.58
C LEU A 104 11.47 2.68 0.43
N GLU A 105 11.00 3.89 0.17
CA GLU A 105 11.09 5.04 1.07
C GLU A 105 9.71 5.38 1.64
N THR A 106 9.66 5.87 2.89
CA THR A 106 8.41 6.28 3.53
C THR A 106 8.45 7.76 3.90
N VAL A 107 7.44 8.51 3.47
CA VAL A 107 7.19 9.90 3.88
C VAL A 107 5.85 10.00 4.60
N ARG A 108 5.71 11.00 5.47
CA ARG A 108 4.47 11.25 6.21
C ARG A 108 3.73 12.43 5.62
N LEU A 109 2.45 12.22 5.35
CA LEU A 109 1.49 13.25 4.96
C LEU A 109 0.67 13.63 6.21
N TYR A 110 0.66 14.92 6.54
CA TYR A 110 0.06 15.47 7.75
C TYR A 110 -1.15 16.35 7.42
N ASN A 111 -2.25 16.15 8.14
CA ASN A 111 -3.40 17.04 8.15
C ASN A 111 -3.44 17.83 9.46
N TRP A 112 -2.93 19.07 9.44
CA TRP A 112 -2.96 19.97 10.59
C TRP A 112 -4.29 20.73 10.74
N PHE A 113 -5.27 20.54 9.84
CA PHE A 113 -6.58 21.18 9.94
C PHE A 113 -7.50 20.46 10.91
N GLN A 114 -8.52 21.18 11.38
CA GLN A 114 -9.61 20.63 12.18
C GLN A 114 -10.71 19.95 11.34
N VAL A 115 -10.48 19.75 10.03
CA VAL A 115 -11.42 19.09 9.10
C VAL A 115 -10.73 17.95 8.35
N PRO A 116 -11.44 16.83 8.07
CA PRO A 116 -10.90 15.75 7.25
C PRO A 116 -10.60 16.21 5.81
N CYS A 117 -9.42 15.84 5.31
CA CYS A 117 -8.95 16.21 3.97
C CYS A 117 -8.86 14.99 3.06
N LYS A 118 -9.57 15.01 1.92
CA LYS A 118 -9.41 14.01 0.86
C LYS A 118 -8.27 14.38 -0.07
N TRP A 119 -7.39 13.43 -0.36
CA TRP A 119 -6.20 13.65 -1.18
C TRP A 119 -6.02 12.52 -2.21
N SER A 120 -5.40 12.83 -3.35
CA SER A 120 -5.03 11.83 -4.36
C SER A 120 -3.78 12.24 -5.14
N ILE A 121 -3.03 11.24 -5.59
CA ILE A 121 -1.88 11.41 -6.49
C ILE A 121 -2.43 11.54 -7.90
N THR A 122 -2.11 12.64 -8.57
CA THR A 122 -2.65 12.95 -9.90
C THR A 122 -1.75 12.46 -11.03
N ALA A 123 -0.45 12.56 -10.85
CA ALA A 123 0.56 12.07 -11.78
C ALA A 123 1.93 12.00 -11.08
N ILE A 124 2.80 11.17 -11.65
CA ILE A 124 4.25 11.22 -11.48
C ILE A 124 4.82 11.45 -12.87
N LYS A 125 5.55 12.55 -13.08
CA LYS A 125 6.02 12.96 -14.43
C LYS A 125 7.53 13.16 -14.45
N PRO A 126 8.24 12.84 -15.54
CA PRO A 126 9.67 13.13 -15.65
C PRO A 126 9.93 14.66 -15.66
N VAL A 127 10.97 15.09 -14.96
CA VAL A 127 11.35 16.50 -14.83
C VAL A 127 12.05 16.98 -16.11
N MET A 128 11.40 17.91 -16.82
CA MET A 128 11.92 18.39 -18.11
C MET A 128 12.75 19.68 -18.00
N LYS A 129 14.06 19.51 -18.23
CA LYS A 129 14.99 20.39 -18.99
C LYS A 129 14.46 21.78 -19.43
N LYS A 130 14.15 22.73 -18.52
CA LYS A 130 13.42 23.99 -18.83
C LYS A 130 13.99 24.82 -20.00
N ASN A 131 15.30 24.76 -20.26
CA ASN A 131 15.98 25.58 -21.27
C ASN A 131 15.74 25.17 -22.74
N GLN A 132 15.00 24.08 -23.01
CA GLN A 132 14.89 23.53 -24.38
C GLN A 132 13.69 24.05 -25.20
N ARG A 133 12.73 24.75 -24.57
CA ARG A 133 11.43 25.10 -25.21
C ARG A 133 11.49 26.13 -26.35
N LYS A 134 12.51 27.00 -26.40
CA LYS A 134 12.56 28.10 -27.39
C LYS A 134 13.00 27.66 -28.79
N TYR A 135 13.70 26.53 -28.92
CA TYR A 135 14.13 25.95 -30.20
C TYR A 135 14.07 24.41 -30.12
N MET A 136 12.96 23.83 -30.58
CA MET A 136 12.77 22.37 -30.67
C MET A 136 12.61 21.92 -32.11
N THR A 137 13.55 21.11 -32.58
CA THR A 137 13.49 20.39 -33.86
C THR A 137 12.46 19.25 -33.81
N LEU A 138 12.05 18.74 -34.98
CA LEU A 138 11.06 17.66 -35.09
C LEU A 138 11.51 16.38 -34.34
N ASP A 139 12.78 15.99 -34.52
CA ASP A 139 13.44 14.88 -33.83
C ASP A 139 13.37 15.00 -32.30
N ARG A 140 13.51 16.23 -31.76
CA ARG A 140 13.38 16.49 -30.32
C ARG A 140 11.95 16.28 -29.81
N ARG A 141 10.94 16.59 -30.63
CA ARG A 141 9.52 16.32 -30.29
C ARG A 141 9.21 14.83 -30.30
N GLN A 142 9.77 14.07 -31.23
CA GLN A 142 9.64 12.60 -31.24
C GLN A 142 10.30 11.98 -30.00
N LYS A 143 11.53 12.40 -29.65
CA LYS A 143 12.21 11.97 -28.42
C LYS A 143 11.46 12.35 -27.14
N GLN A 144 10.78 13.51 -27.13
CA GLN A 144 9.94 13.92 -26.00
C GLN A 144 8.68 13.05 -25.86
N LEU A 145 8.01 12.70 -26.98
CA LEU A 145 6.87 11.78 -26.97
C LEU A 145 7.27 10.39 -26.45
N VAL A 146 8.46 9.89 -26.83
CA VAL A 146 9.00 8.64 -26.30
C VAL A 146 9.16 8.70 -24.77
N LEU A 147 9.72 9.80 -24.24
CA LEU A 147 9.90 10.00 -22.79
C LEU A 147 8.56 10.17 -22.02
N GLU A 148 7.51 10.68 -22.66
CA GLU A 148 6.18 10.83 -22.04
C GLU A 148 5.37 9.51 -22.05
N HIS A 149 5.73 8.54 -22.90
CA HIS A 149 5.12 7.21 -22.98
C HIS A 149 5.88 6.12 -22.21
N GLU A 150 6.94 6.51 -21.52
CA GLU A 150 7.87 5.60 -20.85
C GLU A 150 7.31 5.10 -19.50
N PRO A 151 7.56 3.84 -19.11
CA PRO A 151 7.11 3.32 -17.82
C PRO A 151 7.68 4.14 -16.65
N CYS A 152 6.80 4.57 -15.76
CA CYS A 152 7.20 5.29 -14.55
C CYS A 152 7.85 4.31 -13.55
N PRO A 153 9.13 4.50 -13.17
CA PRO A 153 9.84 3.61 -12.24
C PRO A 153 9.36 3.79 -10.79
N PHE A 154 8.65 4.88 -10.51
CA PHE A 154 8.14 5.20 -9.18
C PHE A 154 6.69 4.74 -9.02
N LYS A 155 6.41 4.03 -7.93
CA LYS A 155 5.06 3.60 -7.52
C LYS A 155 4.80 4.12 -6.11
N VAL A 156 3.57 4.53 -5.81
CA VAL A 156 3.23 5.08 -4.49
C VAL A 156 1.96 4.46 -3.94
N THR A 157 2.04 4.07 -2.67
CA THR A 157 0.97 3.38 -1.93
C THR A 157 0.77 4.05 -0.57
N PRO A 158 -0.48 4.41 -0.19
CA PRO A 158 -1.67 4.47 -1.03
C PRO A 158 -1.58 5.57 -2.10
N SER A 159 -2.37 5.45 -3.17
CA SER A 159 -2.45 6.46 -4.24
C SER A 159 -3.51 7.55 -3.99
N GLU A 160 -4.45 7.29 -3.08
CA GLU A 160 -5.48 8.22 -2.63
C GLU A 160 -5.93 7.89 -1.20
N GLY A 161 -6.54 8.85 -0.51
CA GLY A 161 -6.99 8.65 0.86
C GLY A 161 -7.82 9.79 1.43
N THR A 162 -8.27 9.59 2.67
CA THR A 162 -8.87 10.64 3.51
C THR A 162 -8.08 10.69 4.81
N LEU A 163 -7.55 11.87 5.15
CA LEU A 163 -6.85 12.13 6.40
C LEU A 163 -7.78 12.84 7.38
N ASP A 164 -8.01 12.26 8.53
CA ASP A 164 -8.79 12.87 9.61
C ASP A 164 -8.09 14.11 10.19
N ALA A 165 -8.84 14.93 10.92
CA ALA A 165 -8.35 16.17 11.55
C ALA A 165 -7.19 15.89 12.53
N GLY A 166 -6.09 16.64 12.42
CA GLY A 166 -4.90 16.46 13.27
C GLY A 166 -4.12 15.15 13.07
N SER A 167 -4.48 14.35 12.05
CA SER A 167 -3.88 13.03 11.79
C SER A 167 -2.73 13.07 10.77
N TRP A 168 -2.04 11.94 10.64
CA TRP A 168 -1.01 11.73 9.62
C TRP A 168 -1.08 10.31 9.05
N GLN A 169 -0.52 10.13 7.85
CA GLN A 169 -0.49 8.85 7.14
C GLN A 169 0.87 8.64 6.49
N ASN A 170 1.38 7.41 6.53
CA ASN A 170 2.57 7.00 5.79
C ASN A 170 2.22 6.83 4.31
N LEU A 171 3.01 7.44 3.43
CA LEU A 171 3.04 7.15 2.00
C LEU A 171 4.34 6.40 1.71
N GLN A 172 4.23 5.22 1.11
CA GLN A 172 5.35 4.41 0.67
C GLN A 172 5.63 4.70 -0.80
N ILE A 173 6.82 5.22 -1.11
CA ILE A 173 7.30 5.42 -2.48
C ILE A 173 8.31 4.32 -2.78
N GLN A 174 8.00 3.50 -3.79
CA GLN A 174 8.88 2.48 -4.31
C GLN A 174 9.54 2.97 -5.60
N PHE A 175 10.87 2.82 -5.69
CA PHE A 175 11.63 3.02 -6.93
C PHE A 175 12.07 1.66 -7.48
N ILE A 176 11.74 1.39 -8.75
CA ILE A 176 12.11 0.20 -9.50
C ILE A 176 12.71 0.66 -10.84
N PRO A 177 14.04 0.75 -10.99
CA PRO A 177 14.66 1.04 -12.28
C PRO A 177 14.51 -0.16 -13.22
N GLU A 178 14.17 0.13 -14.47
CA GLU A 178 14.07 -0.86 -15.56
C GLU A 178 15.29 -0.80 -16.52
N GLU A 179 16.11 0.26 -16.43
CA GLU A 179 17.24 0.55 -17.35
C GLU A 179 18.43 1.20 -16.61
N GLU A 180 19.66 1.10 -17.17
CA GLU A 180 20.86 1.81 -16.70
C GLU A 180 20.78 3.33 -16.99
N ARG A 181 20.16 4.11 -16.08
CA ARG A 181 20.03 5.57 -16.23
C ARG A 181 19.68 6.31 -14.95
N SER A 182 19.90 7.63 -14.94
CA SER A 182 19.37 8.53 -13.91
C SER A 182 17.92 8.91 -14.20
N TYR A 183 17.05 8.76 -13.20
CA TYR A 183 15.64 9.16 -13.22
C TYR A 183 15.43 10.41 -12.35
N GLU A 184 14.62 11.35 -12.82
CA GLU A 184 14.24 12.57 -12.10
C GLU A 184 12.75 12.84 -12.40
N ASN A 185 11.89 12.70 -11.40
CA ASN A 185 10.44 12.79 -11.54
C ASN A 185 9.83 13.72 -10.48
N GLU A 186 8.69 14.31 -10.82
CA GLU A 186 7.89 15.15 -9.94
C GLU A 186 6.53 14.47 -9.73
N LEU A 187 6.23 14.14 -8.47
CA LEU A 187 4.95 13.61 -8.04
C LEU A 187 4.06 14.77 -7.59
N THR A 188 2.83 14.81 -8.09
CA THR A 188 1.84 15.83 -7.75
C THR A 188 0.67 15.25 -6.97
N LEU A 189 0.51 15.68 -5.73
CA LEU A 189 -0.60 15.32 -4.84
C LEU A 189 -1.61 16.48 -4.79
N LYS A 190 -2.87 16.17 -5.13
CA LYS A 190 -3.99 17.10 -5.13
C LYS A 190 -4.85 16.92 -3.89
N ILE A 191 -5.27 18.04 -3.30
CA ILE A 191 -6.19 18.07 -2.16
C ILE A 191 -7.59 18.45 -2.69
N SER A 192 -8.61 17.69 -2.31
CA SER A 192 -9.99 17.95 -2.73
C SER A 192 -10.51 19.24 -2.09
N GLY A 193 -11.04 20.15 -2.89
CA GLY A 193 -11.51 21.46 -2.42
C GLY A 193 -10.40 22.50 -2.25
N SER A 194 -9.15 22.18 -2.63
CA SER A 194 -8.04 23.15 -2.66
C SER A 194 -7.61 23.45 -4.10
N CYS A 195 -7.12 24.67 -4.32
CA CYS A 195 -6.37 25.05 -5.52
C CYS A 195 -4.88 24.67 -5.41
N ASN A 196 -4.39 24.40 -4.20
CA ASN A 196 -3.01 24.02 -3.95
C ASN A 196 -2.77 22.52 -4.18
N HIS A 197 -1.57 22.23 -4.65
CA HIS A 197 -1.06 20.89 -4.86
C HIS A 197 0.31 20.78 -4.18
N LEU A 198 0.58 19.63 -3.57
CA LEU A 198 1.90 19.32 -3.04
C LEU A 198 2.74 18.67 -4.15
N MET A 199 4.00 19.07 -4.22
CA MET A 199 4.98 18.53 -5.16
C MET A 199 6.08 17.84 -4.37
N LEU A 200 6.42 16.63 -4.82
CA LEU A 200 7.48 15.80 -4.25
C LEU A 200 8.45 15.45 -5.38
N HIS A 201 9.69 15.90 -5.28
CA HIS A 201 10.74 15.55 -6.24
C HIS A 201 11.33 14.18 -5.87
N LEU A 202 11.43 13.31 -6.87
CA LEU A 202 11.94 11.94 -6.77
C LEU A 202 13.13 11.83 -7.71
N SER A 203 14.28 11.37 -7.23
CA SER A 203 15.46 11.10 -8.07
C SER A 203 16.13 9.79 -7.67
N GLY A 204 16.78 9.12 -8.60
CA GLY A 204 17.48 7.86 -8.36
C GLY A 204 18.21 7.36 -9.60
N GLN A 205 19.11 6.41 -9.44
CA GLN A 205 19.88 5.85 -10.55
C GLN A 205 19.67 4.34 -10.67
N GLY A 206 19.36 3.88 -11.89
CA GLY A 206 19.41 2.48 -12.28
C GLY A 206 20.81 2.07 -12.71
N LEU A 207 21.26 0.89 -12.29
CA LEU A 207 22.53 0.28 -12.69
C LEU A 207 22.27 -1.12 -13.27
N GLU A 208 22.76 -1.40 -14.48
CA GLU A 208 22.57 -2.71 -15.12
C GLU A 208 23.83 -3.59 -14.96
N PRO A 209 23.70 -4.85 -14.51
CA PRO A 209 24.83 -5.78 -14.41
C PRO A 209 25.32 -6.18 -15.80
N ARG A 210 26.61 -5.97 -16.07
CA ARG A 210 27.23 -6.26 -17.38
C ARG A 210 28.49 -7.09 -17.20
N LEU A 211 28.71 -8.05 -18.09
CA LEU A 211 29.91 -8.88 -18.13
C LEU A 211 30.57 -8.81 -19.51
N GLU A 212 31.89 -8.85 -19.53
CA GLU A 212 32.71 -8.89 -20.74
C GLU A 212 33.33 -10.29 -20.89
N PHE A 213 33.15 -10.91 -22.05
CA PHE A 213 33.69 -12.22 -22.39
C PHE A 213 34.77 -12.09 -23.46
N SER A 214 35.92 -12.74 -23.26
CA SER A 214 37.05 -12.71 -24.19
C SER A 214 37.65 -14.11 -24.39
N PRO A 215 37.54 -14.71 -25.59
CA PRO A 215 36.79 -14.22 -26.75
C PRO A 215 35.26 -14.26 -26.49
N PRO A 216 34.46 -13.43 -27.21
CA PRO A 216 33.00 -13.41 -27.06
C PRO A 216 32.30 -14.61 -27.73
N ALA A 217 33.01 -15.34 -28.60
CA ALA A 217 32.57 -16.59 -29.22
C ALA A 217 33.76 -17.55 -29.28
N LEU A 218 33.51 -18.83 -29.10
CA LEU A 218 34.54 -19.87 -29.01
C LEU A 218 34.38 -20.87 -30.15
N GLU A 219 35.28 -20.80 -31.14
CA GLU A 219 35.27 -21.69 -32.30
C GLU A 219 36.20 -22.90 -32.06
N MET A 220 35.64 -24.02 -31.62
CA MET A 220 36.40 -25.24 -31.29
C MET A 220 36.94 -26.02 -32.52
N GLY A 221 36.62 -25.58 -33.74
CA GLY A 221 37.06 -26.22 -34.98
C GLY A 221 36.49 -27.64 -35.19
N TRP A 222 37.23 -28.46 -35.94
CA TRP A 222 36.86 -29.85 -36.22
C TRP A 222 37.48 -30.78 -35.17
N VAL A 223 36.65 -31.52 -34.45
CA VAL A 223 37.08 -32.49 -33.42
C VAL A 223 36.93 -33.91 -33.95
N LEU A 224 37.93 -34.77 -33.74
CA LEU A 224 37.89 -36.18 -34.13
C LEU A 224 37.11 -37.02 -33.10
N VAL A 225 36.37 -38.02 -33.60
CA VAL A 225 35.77 -39.06 -32.76
C VAL A 225 36.88 -39.82 -32.02
N ASP A 226 36.64 -40.17 -30.76
CA ASP A 226 37.58 -40.85 -29.85
C ASP A 226 38.92 -40.11 -29.61
N SER A 227 38.95 -38.79 -29.79
CA SER A 227 40.06 -37.93 -29.33
C SER A 227 39.89 -37.51 -27.86
N ASP A 228 40.98 -37.06 -27.23
CA ASP A 228 41.01 -36.54 -25.85
C ASP A 228 40.19 -35.24 -25.64
N GLY A 229 39.52 -34.75 -26.68
CA GLY A 229 38.74 -33.51 -26.69
C GLY A 229 39.52 -32.29 -27.14
N VAL A 230 38.84 -31.14 -27.19
CA VAL A 230 39.45 -29.82 -27.41
C VAL A 230 39.07 -28.92 -26.26
N GLU A 231 40.07 -28.49 -25.49
CA GLU A 231 39.93 -27.47 -24.46
C GLU A 231 40.20 -26.09 -25.05
N ALA A 232 39.38 -25.09 -24.67
CA ALA A 232 39.68 -23.70 -24.92
C ALA A 232 39.09 -22.81 -23.82
N THR A 233 39.76 -21.70 -23.54
CA THR A 233 39.49 -20.84 -22.37
C THR A 233 38.78 -19.56 -22.78
N VAL A 234 37.73 -19.20 -22.06
CA VAL A 234 37.08 -17.88 -22.13
C VAL A 234 37.34 -17.13 -20.83
N VAL A 235 37.83 -15.91 -20.92
CA VAL A 235 38.00 -15.01 -19.78
C VAL A 235 36.72 -14.20 -19.58
N VAL A 236 36.14 -14.28 -18.38
CA VAL A 236 35.01 -13.45 -17.96
C VAL A 236 35.52 -12.30 -17.09
N LYS A 237 35.09 -11.08 -17.39
CA LYS A 237 35.46 -9.87 -16.65
C LYS A 237 34.20 -9.11 -16.23
N ASN A 238 34.17 -8.66 -14.97
CA ASN A 238 33.18 -7.72 -14.47
C ASN A 238 33.73 -6.28 -14.59
N PRO A 239 33.24 -5.45 -15.53
CA PRO A 239 33.59 -4.03 -15.62
C PRO A 239 32.81 -3.11 -14.65
N CYS A 240 31.77 -3.61 -13.98
CA CYS A 240 30.92 -2.81 -13.11
C CYS A 240 31.58 -2.49 -11.76
N SER A 241 31.12 -1.42 -11.11
CA SER A 241 31.58 -0.97 -9.77
C SER A 241 31.05 -1.82 -8.61
N PHE A 242 30.28 -2.86 -8.90
CA PHE A 242 29.59 -3.73 -7.94
C PHE A 242 29.80 -5.21 -8.29
N PRO A 243 29.74 -6.13 -7.32
CA PRO A 243 29.90 -7.55 -7.58
C PRO A 243 28.71 -8.11 -8.37
N ILE A 244 28.99 -8.98 -9.35
CA ILE A 244 27.99 -9.66 -10.19
C ILE A 244 28.09 -11.16 -9.94
N GLU A 245 26.94 -11.79 -9.73
CA GLU A 245 26.77 -13.24 -9.69
C GLU A 245 26.27 -13.71 -11.06
N PHE A 246 26.90 -14.74 -11.62
CA PHE A 246 26.48 -15.38 -12.86
C PHE A 246 26.50 -16.89 -12.68
N TYR A 247 25.52 -17.57 -13.28
CA TYR A 247 25.29 -19.00 -13.15
C TYR A 247 24.95 -19.60 -14.51
N SER A 248 25.01 -20.93 -14.61
CA SER A 248 24.48 -21.67 -15.75
C SER A 248 23.53 -22.75 -15.27
N LEU A 249 22.30 -22.77 -15.81
CA LEU A 249 21.27 -23.73 -15.43
C LEU A 249 21.68 -25.19 -15.67
N ASP A 250 22.62 -25.43 -16.59
CA ASP A 250 23.09 -26.77 -16.95
C ASP A 250 24.20 -27.30 -16.02
N PHE A 251 24.86 -26.41 -15.26
CA PHE A 251 26.04 -26.74 -14.43
C PHE A 251 25.90 -26.36 -12.96
N ASP A 252 24.85 -25.63 -12.57
CA ASP A 252 24.64 -25.15 -11.20
C ASP A 252 23.65 -26.03 -10.41
N GLU A 253 24.11 -26.56 -9.28
CA GLU A 253 23.28 -27.35 -8.35
C GLU A 253 22.25 -26.48 -7.59
N GLN A 254 22.36 -25.15 -7.64
CA GLN A 254 21.42 -24.21 -7.00
C GLN A 254 19.98 -24.22 -7.55
N TYR A 255 19.66 -25.03 -8.56
CA TYR A 255 18.27 -25.27 -9.01
C TYR A 255 17.32 -25.65 -7.85
N LEU A 256 17.85 -26.21 -6.77
CA LEU A 256 17.09 -26.53 -5.56
C LEU A 256 16.48 -25.29 -4.90
N GLU A 257 17.14 -24.12 -4.96
CA GLU A 257 16.58 -22.85 -4.49
C GLU A 257 15.38 -22.42 -5.34
N GLU A 258 15.49 -22.55 -6.67
CA GLU A 258 14.39 -22.24 -7.59
C GLU A 258 13.15 -23.11 -7.29
N LYS A 259 13.38 -24.39 -6.99
CA LYS A 259 12.33 -25.31 -6.54
C LYS A 259 11.65 -24.82 -5.26
N ILE A 260 12.43 -24.36 -4.27
CA ILE A 260 11.91 -23.80 -3.01
C ILE A 260 11.05 -22.57 -3.28
N LEU A 261 11.53 -21.63 -4.11
CA LEU A 261 10.77 -20.45 -4.51
C LEU A 261 9.45 -20.82 -5.20
N ARG A 262 9.47 -21.74 -6.17
CA ARG A 262 8.25 -22.24 -6.84
C ARG A 262 7.22 -22.82 -5.87
N MET A 263 7.65 -23.55 -4.83
CA MET A 263 6.74 -24.08 -3.79
C MET A 263 6.24 -23.01 -2.82
N ALA A 264 7.06 -22.00 -2.52
CA ALA A 264 6.70 -20.92 -1.61
C ALA A 264 5.73 -19.89 -2.24
N VAL A 265 5.84 -19.65 -3.55
CA VAL A 265 4.92 -18.80 -4.32
C VAL A 265 3.60 -19.54 -4.60
N GLY A 266 3.65 -20.84 -4.90
CA GLY A 266 2.48 -21.65 -5.23
C GLY A 266 1.98 -21.45 -6.67
N SER A 267 0.81 -22.03 -6.98
CA SER A 267 0.19 -21.97 -8.32
C SER A 267 -0.66 -20.72 -8.57
N GLU A 268 -0.95 -19.95 -7.53
CA GLU A 268 -1.76 -18.74 -7.58
C GLU A 268 -0.92 -17.55 -7.07
N TYR A 269 -0.45 -16.71 -8.00
CA TYR A 269 -0.25 -15.24 -7.95
C TYR A 269 0.83 -14.78 -8.94
N GLN A 270 1.03 -13.46 -9.05
CA GLN A 270 1.70 -12.75 -10.15
C GLN A 270 3.09 -13.27 -10.54
N LYS A 271 3.43 -13.09 -11.83
CA LYS A 271 4.76 -13.38 -12.42
C LYS A 271 5.94 -12.76 -11.67
N ASN A 272 5.73 -11.66 -10.95
CA ASN A 272 6.76 -10.89 -10.28
C ASN A 272 6.38 -10.75 -8.80
N PHE A 273 7.31 -11.06 -7.91
CA PHE A 273 7.20 -10.83 -6.46
C PHE A 273 8.49 -10.20 -5.94
N LEU A 274 8.43 -9.57 -4.77
CA LEU A 274 9.57 -8.91 -4.13
C LEU A 274 10.10 -9.78 -3.01
N MET A 275 11.43 -9.80 -2.85
CA MET A 275 12.12 -10.42 -1.72
C MET A 275 13.16 -9.45 -1.16
N PRO A 276 13.62 -9.66 0.08
CA PRO A 276 14.82 -8.99 0.59
C PRO A 276 16.00 -9.19 -0.38
N PRO A 277 16.80 -8.15 -0.67
CA PRO A 277 17.99 -8.29 -1.49
C PRO A 277 18.97 -9.27 -0.83
N ARG A 278 19.59 -10.12 -1.65
CA ARG A 278 20.63 -11.08 -1.23
C ARG A 278 22.01 -10.52 -1.55
N ALA A 279 22.98 -10.81 -0.69
CA ALA A 279 24.38 -10.68 -1.06
C ALA A 279 24.76 -11.76 -2.09
N VAL A 280 25.81 -11.53 -2.87
CA VAL A 280 26.37 -12.51 -3.82
C VAL A 280 26.76 -13.80 -3.08
N GLY A 281 26.33 -14.95 -3.57
CA GLY A 281 26.48 -16.25 -2.90
C GLY A 281 25.65 -16.41 -1.62
N GLY A 282 24.69 -15.51 -1.36
CA GLY A 282 23.80 -15.53 -0.20
C GLY A 282 22.61 -16.47 -0.39
N THR A 283 22.35 -17.33 0.59
CA THR A 283 21.23 -18.28 0.59
C THR A 283 19.86 -17.59 0.55
N LEU A 284 18.82 -18.35 0.18
CA LEU A 284 17.43 -17.95 0.44
C LEU A 284 17.16 -17.50 1.89
N PRO A 285 16.23 -16.55 2.11
CA PRO A 285 15.71 -16.21 3.43
C PRO A 285 15.30 -17.43 4.27
N PRO A 286 15.62 -17.48 5.58
CA PRO A 286 15.34 -18.64 6.42
C PRO A 286 13.84 -18.95 6.52
N GLU A 287 12.95 -17.95 6.41
CA GLU A 287 11.50 -18.17 6.35
C GLU A 287 11.07 -19.12 5.23
N LEU A 288 11.80 -19.13 4.10
CA LEU A 288 11.54 -20.03 2.97
C LEU A 288 12.14 -21.42 3.19
N LEU A 289 13.32 -21.49 3.83
CA LEU A 289 13.98 -22.74 4.17
C LEU A 289 13.19 -23.51 5.25
N GLU A 290 12.77 -22.81 6.30
CA GLU A 290 11.93 -23.33 7.38
C GLU A 290 10.59 -23.86 6.85
N ASP A 291 9.88 -23.09 6.02
CA ASP A 291 8.62 -23.53 5.42
C ASP A 291 8.82 -24.74 4.50
N TYR A 292 9.91 -24.78 3.74
CA TYR A 292 10.23 -25.92 2.88
C TYR A 292 10.51 -27.18 3.68
N GLU A 293 11.29 -27.10 4.76
CA GLU A 293 11.51 -28.21 5.69
C GLU A 293 10.21 -28.65 6.35
N ALA A 294 9.40 -27.70 6.84
CA ALA A 294 8.11 -27.96 7.46
C ALA A 294 7.16 -28.69 6.51
N GLN A 295 7.19 -28.38 5.20
CA GLN A 295 6.44 -29.10 4.18
C GLN A 295 7.04 -30.47 3.81
N LYS A 296 8.36 -30.66 3.91
CA LYS A 296 9.03 -31.96 3.72
C LYS A 296 8.67 -32.96 4.81
N ARG A 297 8.68 -32.56 6.08
CA ARG A 297 8.45 -33.44 7.25
C ARG A 297 7.18 -34.32 7.14
N PRO A 298 5.97 -33.80 6.88
CA PRO A 298 4.76 -34.64 6.75
C PRO A 298 4.71 -35.44 5.45
N LYS A 299 5.37 -34.98 4.35
CA LYS A 299 5.50 -35.75 3.11
C LYS A 299 6.40 -36.97 3.32
N ALA A 300 7.53 -36.80 4.01
CA ALA A 300 8.44 -37.89 4.37
C ALA A 300 7.79 -38.88 5.34
N GLN A 301 7.07 -38.41 6.37
CA GLN A 301 6.32 -39.28 7.29
C GLN A 301 5.25 -40.11 6.55
N ARG A 302 4.47 -39.49 5.65
CA ARG A 302 3.48 -40.22 4.83
C ARG A 302 4.12 -41.21 3.85
N ALA A 303 5.28 -40.88 3.27
CA ALA A 303 6.02 -41.79 2.40
C ALA A 303 6.58 -42.98 3.18
N GLY A 304 7.16 -42.76 4.37
CA GLY A 304 7.63 -43.81 5.26
C GLY A 304 6.49 -44.73 5.73
N LEU A 305 5.35 -44.16 6.13
CA LEU A 305 4.16 -44.94 6.51
C LEU A 305 3.61 -45.79 5.34
N LYS A 306 3.67 -45.29 4.10
CA LYS A 306 3.34 -46.08 2.91
C LYS A 306 4.33 -47.22 2.68
N ALA A 307 5.63 -46.93 2.72
CA ALA A 307 6.66 -47.96 2.52
C ALA A 307 6.61 -49.06 3.59
N VAL A 308 6.31 -48.71 4.85
CA VAL A 308 6.08 -49.69 5.92
C VAL A 308 4.83 -50.53 5.65
N ALA A 309 3.69 -49.92 5.26
CA ALA A 309 2.48 -50.66 4.94
C ALA A 309 2.62 -51.55 3.69
N GLU A 310 3.41 -51.12 2.69
CA GLU A 310 3.73 -51.92 1.49
C GLU A 310 4.64 -53.10 1.84
N ALA A 311 5.64 -52.89 2.71
CA ALA A 311 6.51 -53.97 3.21
C ALA A 311 5.74 -54.97 4.10
N GLU A 312 4.84 -54.49 4.96
CA GLU A 312 3.99 -55.31 5.83
C GLU A 312 3.02 -56.16 5.00
N ALA A 313 2.37 -55.57 3.98
CA ALA A 313 1.51 -56.30 3.05
C ALA A 313 2.29 -57.32 2.19
N THR A 314 3.55 -57.03 1.84
CA THR A 314 4.41 -57.98 1.11
C THR A 314 4.78 -59.17 2.02
N ALA A 315 5.11 -58.91 3.29
CA ALA A 315 5.41 -59.95 4.28
C ALA A 315 4.18 -60.78 4.66
N GLU A 316 2.98 -60.19 4.72
CA GLU A 316 1.73 -60.94 4.91
C GLU A 316 1.44 -61.87 3.71
N ALA A 317 1.65 -61.40 2.47
CA ALA A 317 1.48 -62.22 1.27
C ALA A 317 2.49 -63.40 1.21
N GLU A 318 3.75 -63.18 1.63
CA GLU A 318 4.75 -64.24 1.78
C GLU A 318 4.38 -65.23 2.91
N ALA A 319 3.82 -64.74 4.03
CA ALA A 319 3.39 -65.58 5.15
C ALA A 319 2.15 -66.44 4.83
N GLU A 320 1.19 -65.91 4.06
CA GLU A 320 0.06 -66.69 3.53
C GLU A 320 0.54 -67.77 2.56
N ALA A 321 1.47 -67.43 1.65
CA ALA A 321 2.09 -68.41 0.74
C ALA A 321 2.87 -69.52 1.48
N MET A 322 3.33 -69.25 2.70
CA MET A 322 4.04 -70.20 3.57
C MET A 322 3.13 -70.87 4.63
N GLY A 323 1.82 -70.62 4.60
CA GLY A 323 0.81 -71.36 5.36
C GLY A 323 0.81 -71.14 6.88
N LYS A 324 1.12 -69.92 7.37
CA LYS A 324 1.04 -69.58 8.80
C LYS A 324 0.10 -68.41 9.07
N ALA A 325 -0.79 -68.58 10.06
CA ALA A 325 -1.79 -67.58 10.43
C ALA A 325 -1.21 -66.42 11.25
N ALA A 326 -1.61 -65.19 10.91
CA ALA A 326 -1.22 -63.95 11.60
C ALA A 326 -2.17 -63.61 12.78
N PRO A 327 -1.67 -62.99 13.88
CA PRO A 327 -2.50 -62.49 14.97
C PRO A 327 -3.05 -61.09 14.70
N ALA A 328 -4.25 -60.79 15.22
CA ALA A 328 -4.91 -59.51 15.00
C ALA A 328 -4.28 -58.35 15.81
N HIS A 329 -3.94 -57.25 15.13
CA HIS A 329 -3.47 -56.01 15.78
C HIS A 329 -4.51 -54.89 15.73
N HIS A 330 -4.71 -54.21 16.87
CA HIS A 330 -5.65 -53.10 17.00
C HIS A 330 -5.13 -51.82 16.35
N ARG A 331 -5.90 -51.27 15.40
CA ARG A 331 -5.58 -50.04 14.67
C ARG A 331 -5.79 -48.79 15.52
N ALA A 332 -4.75 -48.34 16.22
CA ALA A 332 -4.72 -47.02 16.85
C ALA A 332 -4.56 -45.92 15.78
N VAL A 333 -5.47 -44.95 15.75
CA VAL A 333 -5.39 -43.78 14.84
C VAL A 333 -4.64 -42.65 15.53
N PRO A 334 -3.51 -42.15 14.97
CA PRO A 334 -2.86 -40.95 15.50
C PRO A 334 -3.70 -39.71 15.18
N LEU A 335 -4.10 -38.98 16.22
CA LEU A 335 -4.63 -37.63 16.10
C LEU A 335 -3.49 -36.67 15.72
N TYR A 336 -3.57 -36.07 14.53
CA TYR A 336 -2.67 -34.99 14.13
C TYR A 336 -3.29 -33.64 14.48
N PRO A 337 -2.57 -32.72 15.14
CA PRO A 337 -3.00 -31.33 15.25
C PRO A 337 -3.08 -30.69 13.86
N GLU A 338 -4.14 -29.91 13.61
CA GLU A 338 -4.25 -29.13 12.39
C GLU A 338 -3.12 -28.09 12.29
N PRO A 339 -2.55 -27.83 11.09
CA PRO A 339 -1.48 -26.87 10.93
C PRO A 339 -1.97 -25.44 11.17
N MET A 340 -1.50 -24.82 12.25
CA MET A 340 -1.73 -23.41 12.60
C MET A 340 -1.01 -22.43 11.65
N VAL A 341 -1.33 -22.47 10.35
CA VAL A 341 -0.75 -21.59 9.31
C VAL A 341 -1.81 -20.60 8.80
N LYS A 342 -2.40 -19.82 9.72
CA LYS A 342 -3.35 -18.73 9.40
C LYS A 342 -3.08 -17.41 10.12
N ALA A 343 -1.96 -17.29 10.85
CA ALA A 343 -1.67 -16.10 11.66
C ALA A 343 -0.69 -15.10 11.00
N THR A 344 0.21 -15.57 10.10
CA THR A 344 1.42 -14.83 9.71
C THR A 344 1.80 -14.98 8.23
N GLY A 345 0.88 -14.66 7.32
CA GLY A 345 1.18 -14.45 5.89
C GLY A 345 1.75 -15.67 5.14
N ASN A 346 2.44 -15.39 4.03
CA ASN A 346 3.26 -16.37 3.30
C ASN A 346 4.76 -16.16 3.68
N PRO A 347 5.67 -17.11 3.42
CA PRO A 347 7.07 -16.95 3.86
C PRO A 347 7.78 -15.74 3.23
N ILE A 348 7.41 -15.40 1.99
CA ILE A 348 7.95 -14.24 1.26
C ILE A 348 7.59 -12.93 1.98
N SER A 349 6.31 -12.75 2.35
CA SER A 349 5.86 -11.54 3.04
C SER A 349 6.45 -11.43 4.45
N ARG A 350 6.65 -12.56 5.15
CA ARG A 350 7.40 -12.59 6.42
C ARG A 350 8.84 -12.12 6.25
N ALA A 351 9.57 -12.63 5.25
CA ALA A 351 10.94 -12.21 4.97
C ALA A 351 11.03 -10.71 4.62
N VAL A 352 10.09 -10.19 3.82
CA VAL A 352 10.00 -8.76 3.50
C VAL A 352 9.68 -7.91 4.73
N MET A 353 8.70 -8.30 5.56
CA MET A 353 8.39 -7.58 6.81
C MET A 353 9.58 -7.54 7.76
N ARG A 354 10.31 -8.66 7.93
CA ARG A 354 11.54 -8.70 8.73
C ARG A 354 12.60 -7.76 8.19
N HIS A 355 12.83 -7.75 6.87
CA HIS A 355 13.82 -6.89 6.23
C HIS A 355 13.49 -5.39 6.39
N LEU A 356 12.20 -5.04 6.26
CA LEU A 356 11.72 -3.66 6.46
C LEU A 356 11.55 -3.27 7.94
N GLY A 357 11.81 -4.17 8.89
CA GLY A 357 11.61 -3.93 10.32
C GLY A 357 10.14 -3.74 10.74
N ILE A 358 9.19 -4.21 9.92
CA ILE A 358 7.75 -4.04 10.17
C ILE A 358 7.29 -5.10 11.17
N ASP A 359 6.91 -4.66 12.37
CA ASP A 359 6.20 -5.50 13.34
C ASP A 359 4.72 -5.68 12.91
N PRO A 360 4.23 -6.91 12.67
CA PRO A 360 2.82 -7.18 12.35
C PRO A 360 1.83 -6.79 13.47
N SER A 361 2.31 -6.41 14.65
CA SER A 361 1.49 -5.81 15.71
C SER A 361 1.19 -4.32 15.51
N SER A 362 1.96 -3.62 14.67
CA SER A 362 1.92 -2.16 14.52
C SER A 362 0.77 -1.66 13.62
N GLU A 363 0.46 -2.32 12.50
CA GLU A 363 -0.72 -2.02 11.67
C GLU A 363 -2.03 -2.07 12.49
N ARG A 364 -2.13 -3.03 13.42
CA ARG A 364 -3.27 -3.14 14.33
C ARG A 364 -3.38 -1.97 15.32
N ARG A 365 -2.31 -1.19 15.54
CA ARG A 365 -2.34 0.03 16.35
C ARG A 365 -2.74 1.24 15.51
N GLU A 366 -2.24 1.37 14.29
CA GLU A 366 -2.62 2.45 13.38
C GLU A 366 -4.13 2.38 13.04
N ALA A 367 -4.64 1.20 12.67
CA ALA A 367 -6.07 0.96 12.49
C ALA A 367 -6.92 1.15 13.77
N ARG A 368 -6.30 1.20 14.96
CA ARG A 368 -6.97 1.45 16.25
C ARG A 368 -6.94 2.91 16.69
N GLN A 369 -6.24 3.82 15.99
CA GLN A 369 -6.27 5.25 16.32
C GLN A 369 -7.61 5.90 15.98
N GLN A 370 -8.48 5.25 15.19
CA GLN A 370 -9.90 5.59 15.05
C GLN A 370 -10.72 5.21 16.30
N LYS A 371 -10.33 5.72 17.47
CA LYS A 371 -11.14 5.66 18.70
C LYS A 371 -11.45 7.07 19.17
N GLY A 372 -12.65 7.53 18.81
CA GLY A 372 -13.17 8.81 19.23
C GLY A 372 -13.23 8.96 20.76
N ILE A 373 -13.11 10.21 21.20
CA ILE A 373 -13.13 10.57 22.62
C ILE A 373 -14.55 10.40 23.16
N VAL A 374 -14.71 9.60 24.22
CA VAL A 374 -15.94 9.59 25.03
C VAL A 374 -15.82 10.67 26.09
N VAL A 375 -16.60 11.74 25.95
CA VAL A 375 -16.71 12.81 26.96
C VAL A 375 -17.86 12.47 27.91
N VAL A 376 -17.54 12.11 29.16
CA VAL A 376 -18.53 11.95 30.23
C VAL A 376 -18.60 13.26 31.03
N VAL A 377 -19.68 14.02 30.86
CA VAL A 377 -19.92 15.24 31.64
C VAL A 377 -20.63 14.86 32.94
N HIS A 378 -19.91 14.90 34.06
CA HIS A 378 -20.52 14.80 35.39
C HIS A 378 -20.98 16.18 35.88
N GLY A 379 -22.29 16.39 35.95
CA GLY A 379 -22.94 17.52 36.63
C GLY A 379 -23.67 17.07 37.90
N PRO A 380 -23.79 17.91 38.94
CA PRO A 380 -24.42 17.54 40.20
C PRO A 380 -25.94 17.30 40.04
N PRO A 381 -26.56 16.37 40.80
CA PRO A 381 -27.91 15.87 40.47
C PRO A 381 -29.07 16.85 40.74
N ARG A 382 -28.81 17.97 41.42
CA ARG A 382 -29.83 18.94 41.85
C ARG A 382 -29.27 20.36 41.93
N ALA A 383 -29.63 21.19 40.96
CA ALA A 383 -29.66 22.63 41.09
C ALA A 383 -30.96 23.11 40.42
N GLY A 384 -32.01 23.31 41.23
CA GLY A 384 -33.28 23.84 40.76
C GLY A 384 -33.49 25.25 41.31
N MET A 385 -34.10 26.10 40.49
CA MET A 385 -35.45 26.60 40.74
C MET A 385 -36.24 26.61 39.43
#